data_AF-A0A5J6F9L3-F1
#
_entry.id   AF-A0A5J6F9L3-F1
#
_cell.length_a   1.000
_cell.length_b   1.000
_cell.length_c   1.000
_cell.angle_alpha   90.00
_cell.angle_beta   90.00
_cell.angle_gamma   90.00
#
_symmetry.space_group_name_H-M   'P 1'
#
loop_
_entity.id
_entity.type
_entity.pdbx_description
1 polymer ?
#
loop_
_entity_poly.entity_id
_entity_poly.type
_entity_poly.pdbx_seq_one_letter_code
_entity_poly.pdbx_strand_id
1 'polypeptide(L)'
;MIDHLRGYGLGVDPVCRVLELSASTYFARKKRPKSARRPWDEQLMPLIEKIHDDSGSTYGARRITRALGRKGVEVARCTVERLMAELGLEGVTRGRRRRTTVPEPSAPRPPDLVDRDFTASRSDQPWVADMMYVRTWSGWAM
;
A
#
# COMPACT_ATOMS: atom_id res chain seq x y z
N MET A 1 24.67 -21.91 -2.24
CA MET A 1 25.20 -22.93 -1.32
C MET A 1 25.92 -24.06 -2.08
N ILE A 2 25.23 -24.93 -2.84
CA ILE A 2 25.90 -26.03 -3.58
C ILE A 2 26.90 -25.51 -4.63
N ASP A 3 26.54 -24.48 -5.40
CA ASP A 3 27.47 -23.84 -6.36
C ASP A 3 28.68 -23.16 -5.69
N HIS A 4 28.51 -22.67 -4.46
CA HIS A 4 29.62 -22.10 -3.67
C HIS A 4 30.61 -23.19 -3.26
N LEU A 5 30.11 -24.35 -2.81
CA LEU A 5 30.94 -25.51 -2.43
C LEU A 5 31.67 -26.14 -3.62
N ARG A 6 31.10 -26.07 -4.84
CA ARG A 6 31.81 -26.44 -6.07
C ARG A 6 33.05 -25.57 -6.33
N GLY A 7 33.01 -24.29 -5.93
CA GLY A 7 34.17 -23.40 -6.01
C GLY A 7 35.35 -23.85 -5.14
N TYR A 8 35.10 -24.64 -4.10
CA TYR A 8 36.12 -25.27 -3.25
C TYR A 8 36.54 -26.66 -3.74
N GLY A 9 36.16 -27.05 -4.96
CA GLY A 9 36.54 -28.35 -5.56
C GLY A 9 35.66 -29.53 -5.15
N LEU A 10 34.55 -29.30 -4.43
CA LEU A 10 33.64 -30.38 -4.04
C LEU A 10 32.69 -30.77 -5.19
N GLY A 11 32.56 -32.07 -5.42
CA GLY A 11 31.62 -32.65 -6.37
C GLY A 11 30.16 -32.41 -5.94
N VAL A 12 29.26 -32.30 -6.93
CA VAL A 12 27.82 -32.10 -6.68
C VAL A 12 27.21 -33.28 -5.93
N ASP A 13 27.52 -34.51 -6.32
CA ASP A 13 27.00 -35.73 -5.68
C ASP A 13 27.32 -35.85 -4.18
N PRO A 14 28.57 -35.66 -3.71
CA PRO A 14 28.87 -35.64 -2.28
C PRO A 14 28.08 -34.58 -1.51
N VAL A 15 27.99 -33.37 -2.05
CA VAL A 15 27.26 -32.26 -1.41
C VAL A 15 25.76 -32.53 -1.37
N CYS A 16 25.19 -33.05 -2.46
CA CYS A 16 23.80 -33.46 -2.53
C CYS A 16 23.48 -34.58 -1.53
N ARG A 17 24.38 -35.55 -1.35
CA ARG A 17 24.23 -36.63 -0.36
C ARG A 17 24.19 -36.11 1.08
N VAL A 18 25.08 -35.18 1.44
CA VAL A 18 25.10 -34.56 2.79
C VAL A 18 23.83 -33.74 3.05
N LEU A 19 23.29 -33.11 2.00
CA LEU A 19 22.07 -32.31 2.08
C LEU A 19 20.79 -33.13 1.88
N GLU A 20 20.89 -34.46 1.76
CA GLU A 20 19.77 -35.37 1.48
C GLU A 20 18.95 -35.00 0.24
N LEU A 21 19.61 -34.44 -0.78
CA LEU A 21 19.05 -34.07 -2.07
C LEU A 21 19.54 -35.02 -3.16
N SER A 22 18.70 -35.29 -4.16
CA SER A 22 19.17 -35.98 -5.36
C SER A 22 19.90 -35.03 -6.31
N ALA A 23 20.98 -35.52 -6.96
CA ALA A 23 21.71 -34.73 -7.94
C ALA A 23 20.83 -34.33 -9.14
N SER A 24 19.89 -35.20 -9.55
CA SER A 24 18.92 -34.91 -10.60
C SER A 24 17.99 -33.77 -10.22
N THR A 25 17.53 -33.69 -8.95
CA THR A 25 16.75 -32.55 -8.43
C THR A 25 17.55 -31.25 -8.47
N TYR A 26 18.84 -31.29 -8.11
CA TYR A 26 19.72 -30.12 -8.18
C TYR A 26 19.87 -29.60 -9.62
N PHE A 27 20.21 -30.47 -10.58
CA PHE A 27 20.36 -30.07 -11.98
C PHE A 27 19.02 -29.65 -12.62
N ALA A 28 17.91 -30.31 -12.27
CA ALA A 28 16.58 -29.92 -12.72
C ALA A 28 16.18 -28.52 -12.21
N ARG A 29 16.49 -28.21 -10.94
CA ARG A 29 16.27 -26.87 -10.38
C ARG A 29 17.18 -25.83 -11.02
N LYS A 30 18.43 -26.18 -11.31
CA LYS A 30 19.40 -25.28 -11.97
C LYS A 30 19.01 -24.96 -13.42
N LYS A 31 18.43 -25.93 -14.14
CA LYS A 31 17.92 -25.74 -15.51
C LYS A 31 16.52 -25.14 -15.59
N ARG A 32 15.75 -25.11 -14.49
CA ARG A 32 14.41 -24.52 -14.50
C ARG A 32 14.51 -23.02 -14.85
N PRO A 33 13.79 -22.55 -15.88
CA PRO A 33 13.69 -21.12 -16.14
C PRO A 33 13.10 -20.40 -14.92
N LYS A 34 13.47 -19.14 -14.72
CA LYS A 34 12.83 -18.27 -13.71
C LYS A 34 11.31 -18.38 -13.91
N SER A 35 10.54 -18.49 -12.83
CA SER A 35 9.08 -18.59 -12.95
C SER A 35 8.56 -17.40 -13.76
N ALA A 36 7.54 -17.62 -14.60
CA ALA A 36 6.97 -16.57 -15.45
C ALA A 36 6.47 -15.33 -14.68
N ARG A 37 6.32 -15.45 -13.35
CA ARG A 37 5.95 -14.35 -12.45
C ARG A 37 7.09 -13.38 -12.19
N ARG A 38 8.34 -13.85 -12.21
CA ARG A 38 9.51 -13.07 -11.80
C ARG A 38 9.83 -11.90 -12.76
N PRO A 39 9.77 -12.06 -14.09
CA PRO A 39 9.98 -10.93 -15.00
C PRO A 39 8.88 -9.86 -14.90
N TRP A 40 7.64 -10.26 -14.65
CA TRP A 40 6.53 -9.33 -14.47
C TRP A 40 6.65 -8.54 -13.16
N ASP A 41 7.02 -9.22 -12.07
CA ASP A 41 7.31 -8.58 -10.79
C ASP A 41 8.47 -7.57 -10.92
N GLU A 42 9.57 -7.96 -11.59
CA GLU A 42 10.73 -7.10 -11.86
C GLU A 42 10.33 -5.82 -12.65
N GLN A 43 9.28 -5.86 -13.47
CA GLN A 43 8.74 -4.69 -14.18
C GLN A 43 7.77 -3.86 -13.32
N LEU A 44 7.02 -4.50 -12.41
CA LEU A 44 6.05 -3.83 -11.54
C LEU A 44 6.71 -3.08 -10.38
N MET A 45 7.77 -3.63 -9.80
CA MET A 45 8.48 -3.03 -8.66
C MET A 45 8.83 -1.55 -8.88
N PRO A 46 9.50 -1.13 -9.97
CA PRO A 46 9.83 0.28 -10.18
C PRO A 46 8.61 1.18 -10.39
N LEU A 47 7.50 0.64 -10.93
CA LEU A 47 6.25 1.40 -11.05
C LEU A 47 5.60 1.62 -9.67
N ILE A 48 5.66 0.63 -8.80
CA ILE A 48 5.16 0.70 -7.42
C ILE A 48 5.97 1.72 -6.63
N GLU A 49 7.31 1.65 -6.68
CA GLU A 49 8.20 2.61 -6.02
C GLU A 49 7.90 4.04 -6.48
N LYS A 50 7.88 4.27 -7.80
CA LYS A 50 7.59 5.60 -8.35
C LYS A 50 6.24 6.15 -7.89
N ILE A 51 5.18 5.34 -7.93
CA ILE A 51 3.85 5.78 -7.47
C ILE A 51 3.85 6.06 -5.96
N HIS A 52 4.59 5.28 -5.18
CA HIS A 52 4.72 5.49 -3.75
C HIS A 52 5.46 6.81 -3.45
N ASP A 53 6.57 7.06 -4.12
CA ASP A 53 7.36 8.29 -4.00
C ASP A 53 6.59 9.52 -4.47
N ASP A 54 5.92 9.44 -5.64
CA ASP A 54 5.04 10.50 -6.16
C ASP A 54 3.90 10.86 -5.16
N SER A 55 3.54 9.92 -4.28
CA SER A 55 2.52 10.12 -3.25
C SER A 55 3.06 10.66 -1.92
N GLY A 56 4.36 10.95 -1.82
CA GLY A 56 5.04 11.30 -0.57
C GLY A 56 5.03 10.15 0.45
N SER A 57 5.19 8.92 -0.03
CA SER A 57 5.13 7.68 0.78
C SER A 57 3.81 7.44 1.52
N THR A 58 2.73 8.11 1.12
CA THR A 58 1.43 7.97 1.82
C THR A 58 0.58 6.81 1.29
N TYR A 59 0.80 6.37 0.05
CA TYR A 59 -0.05 5.37 -0.58
C TYR A 59 0.34 3.96 -0.15
N GLY A 60 -0.64 3.24 0.41
CA GLY A 60 -0.58 1.80 0.61
C GLY A 60 -1.10 1.01 -0.60
N ALA A 61 -1.01 -0.32 -0.53
CA ALA A 61 -1.28 -1.22 -1.65
C ALA A 61 -2.61 -0.97 -2.38
N ARG A 62 -3.70 -0.66 -1.65
CA ARG A 62 -5.00 -0.34 -2.27
C ARG A 62 -4.96 0.90 -3.17
N ARG A 63 -4.26 1.96 -2.75
CA ARG A 63 -4.15 3.19 -3.54
C ARG A 63 -3.19 3.02 -4.70
N ILE A 64 -2.08 2.32 -4.47
CA ILE A 64 -1.11 1.97 -5.53
C ILE A 64 -1.79 1.12 -6.61
N THR A 65 -2.55 0.07 -6.23
CA THR A 65 -3.31 -0.76 -7.18
C THR A 65 -4.23 0.09 -8.07
N ARG A 66 -4.96 1.04 -7.48
CA ARG A 66 -5.82 1.97 -8.24
C ARG A 66 -5.02 2.91 -9.13
N ALA A 67 -3.86 3.39 -8.69
CA ALA A 67 -3.01 4.27 -9.47
C ALA A 67 -2.39 3.52 -10.67
N LEU A 68 -2.02 2.25 -10.50
CA LEU A 68 -1.58 1.36 -11.58
C LEU A 68 -2.71 1.15 -12.61
N GLY A 69 -3.92 0.86 -12.16
CA GLY A 69 -5.09 0.72 -13.06
C GLY A 69 -5.37 1.99 -13.87
N ARG A 70 -5.22 3.19 -13.27
CA ARG A 70 -5.34 4.47 -14.02
C ARG A 70 -4.25 4.67 -15.06
N LYS A 71 -3.10 4.00 -14.91
CA LYS A 71 -2.00 3.98 -15.89
C LYS A 71 -2.12 2.81 -16.87
N GLY A 72 -3.23 2.06 -16.84
CA GLY A 72 -3.48 0.92 -17.72
C GLY A 72 -2.81 -0.39 -17.30
N VAL A 73 -2.26 -0.46 -16.08
CA VAL A 73 -1.61 -1.66 -15.56
C VAL A 73 -2.57 -2.40 -14.62
N GLU A 74 -3.19 -3.45 -15.14
CA GLU A 74 -4.08 -4.32 -14.37
C GLU A 74 -3.27 -5.30 -13.52
N VAL A 75 -3.42 -5.20 -12.20
CA VAL A 75 -2.72 -6.06 -11.24
C VAL A 75 -3.59 -6.33 -10.03
N ALA A 76 -3.56 -7.57 -9.54
CA ALA A 76 -4.27 -7.93 -8.32
C ALA A 76 -3.67 -7.22 -7.10
N ARG A 77 -4.52 -6.77 -6.18
CA ARG A 77 -4.09 -6.09 -4.94
C ARG A 77 -3.10 -6.91 -4.12
N CYS A 78 -3.30 -8.23 -4.04
CA CYS A 78 -2.40 -9.13 -3.30
C CYS A 78 -0.99 -9.20 -3.90
N THR A 79 -0.84 -9.02 -5.21
CA THR A 79 0.47 -8.90 -5.85
C THR A 79 1.16 -7.61 -5.43
N VAL A 80 0.43 -6.49 -5.42
CA VAL A 80 0.96 -5.20 -4.95
C VAL A 80 1.33 -5.26 -3.47
N GLU A 81 0.49 -5.86 -2.62
CA GLU A 81 0.78 -6.07 -1.19
C GLU A 81 2.09 -6.85 -0.99
N ARG A 82 2.25 -7.98 -1.71
CA ARG A 82 3.47 -8.79 -1.64
C ARG A 82 4.70 -8.00 -2.12
N LEU A 83 4.62 -7.32 -3.26
CA LEU A 83 5.76 -6.59 -3.82
C LEU A 83 6.13 -5.38 -2.96
N MET A 84 5.16 -4.68 -2.40
CA MET A 84 5.43 -3.62 -1.41
C MET A 84 6.17 -4.17 -0.18
N ALA A 85 5.77 -5.33 0.34
CA ALA A 85 6.45 -5.96 1.46
C ALA A 85 7.89 -6.37 1.10
N GLU A 86 8.12 -6.90 -0.11
CA GLU A 86 9.46 -7.25 -0.61
C GLU A 86 10.36 -6.02 -0.78
N LEU A 87 9.77 -4.87 -1.13
CA LEU A 87 10.44 -3.57 -1.25
C LEU A 87 10.57 -2.80 0.08
N GLY A 88 9.97 -3.29 1.17
CA GLY A 88 9.93 -2.57 2.46
C GLY A 88 9.07 -1.30 2.43
N LEU A 89 8.11 -1.19 1.51
CA LEU A 89 7.22 -0.04 1.37
C LEU A 89 5.95 -0.22 2.19
N GLU A 90 5.55 0.81 2.91
CA GLU A 90 4.31 0.82 3.69
C GLU A 90 3.52 2.10 3.45
N GLY A 91 2.20 1.97 3.37
CA GLY A 91 1.32 3.14 3.26
C GLY A 91 0.98 3.75 4.61
N VAL A 92 0.73 5.05 4.64
CA VAL A 92 0.27 5.74 5.85
C VAL A 92 -1.16 5.29 6.20
N THR A 93 -1.30 4.68 7.37
CA THR A 93 -2.61 4.41 7.98
C THR A 93 -3.06 5.65 8.75
N ARG A 94 -4.19 6.25 8.36
CA ARG A 94 -4.78 7.35 9.14
C ARG A 94 -5.17 6.83 10.52
N GLY A 95 -4.78 7.54 11.57
CA GLY A 95 -5.17 7.24 12.95
C GLY A 95 -6.69 7.29 13.16
N ARG A 96 -7.16 6.85 14.32
CA ARG A 96 -8.59 6.85 14.69
C ARG A 96 -9.20 8.24 14.49
N ARG A 97 -10.25 8.32 13.66
CA ARG A 97 -11.09 9.51 13.52
C ARG A 97 -11.87 9.72 14.81
N ARG A 98 -11.77 10.88 15.45
CA ARG A 98 -12.64 11.22 16.59
C ARG A 98 -14.04 11.47 16.05
N ARG A 99 -15.05 10.79 16.61
CA ARG A 99 -16.45 11.13 16.38
C ARG A 99 -16.74 12.37 17.22
N THR A 100 -16.90 13.53 16.56
CA THR A 100 -17.10 14.83 17.23
C THR A 100 -18.51 14.97 17.80
N THR A 101 -19.50 14.36 17.13
CA THR A 101 -20.91 14.49 17.48
C THR A 101 -21.53 13.11 17.64
N VAL A 102 -22.14 12.85 18.78
CA VAL A 102 -23.11 11.77 18.94
C VAL A 102 -24.48 12.41 18.71
N PRO A 103 -25.20 12.07 17.63
CA PRO A 103 -26.53 12.61 17.42
C PRO A 103 -27.43 12.17 18.59
N GLU A 104 -28.10 13.13 19.23
CA GLU A 104 -29.20 12.88 20.16
C GLU A 104 -30.50 13.00 19.35
N PRO A 105 -31.17 11.90 18.99
CA PRO A 105 -32.34 11.94 18.11
C PRO A 105 -33.51 12.74 18.70
N SER A 106 -33.59 12.83 20.03
CA SER A 106 -34.65 13.57 20.75
C SER A 106 -34.36 15.06 20.92
N ALA A 107 -33.14 15.52 20.61
CA ALA A 107 -32.79 16.93 20.76
C ALA A 107 -33.50 17.78 19.69
N PRO A 108 -34.03 18.95 20.07
CA PRO A 108 -34.62 19.88 19.10
C PRO A 108 -33.55 20.29 18.09
N ARG A 109 -33.86 20.15 16.80
CA ARG A 109 -32.96 20.58 15.73
C ARG A 109 -33.14 22.08 15.53
N PRO A 110 -32.05 22.87 15.49
CA PRO A 110 -32.14 24.26 15.07
C PRO A 110 -32.80 24.37 13.69
N PRO A 111 -33.65 25.37 13.47
CA PRO A 111 -34.25 25.59 12.15
C PRO A 111 -33.15 25.89 11.12
N ASP A 112 -33.33 25.38 9.89
CA ASP A 112 -32.48 25.71 8.75
C ASP A 112 -32.88 27.09 8.23
N LEU A 113 -32.20 28.14 8.72
CA LEU A 113 -32.57 29.53 8.41
C LEU A 113 -32.35 29.93 6.94
N VAL A 114 -31.66 29.09 6.16
CA VAL A 114 -31.35 29.35 4.75
C VAL A 114 -31.97 28.33 3.82
N ASP A 115 -32.76 27.37 4.32
CA ASP A 115 -33.40 26.32 3.52
C ASP A 115 -32.44 25.61 2.54
N ARG A 116 -31.18 25.40 2.97
CA ARG A 116 -30.09 24.86 2.14
C ARG A 116 -29.70 25.69 0.90
N ASP A 117 -30.19 26.92 0.78
CA ASP A 117 -29.74 27.89 -0.21
C ASP A 117 -28.54 28.69 0.33
N PHE A 118 -27.35 28.34 -0.16
CA PHE A 118 -26.10 29.03 0.17
C PHE A 118 -25.70 30.05 -0.89
N THR A 119 -26.58 30.36 -1.84
CA THR A 119 -26.29 31.38 -2.86
C THR A 119 -26.30 32.78 -2.25
N ALA A 120 -25.33 33.60 -2.68
CA ALA A 120 -25.19 34.97 -2.22
C ALA A 120 -24.88 35.87 -3.42
N SER A 121 -25.57 37.01 -3.51
CA SER A 121 -25.33 38.03 -4.54
C SER A 121 -24.23 39.03 -4.17
N ARG A 122 -23.87 39.09 -2.88
CA ARG A 122 -22.75 39.87 -2.34
C ARG A 122 -22.23 39.27 -1.02
N SER A 123 -21.05 39.69 -0.59
CA SER A 123 -20.51 39.39 0.74
C SER A 123 -21.47 39.82 1.86
N ASP A 124 -21.32 39.22 3.04
CA ASP A 124 -22.14 39.48 4.25
C ASP A 124 -23.64 39.16 4.11
N GLN A 125 -23.99 38.09 3.37
CA GLN A 125 -25.36 37.57 3.29
C GLN A 125 -25.53 36.27 4.12
N PRO A 126 -25.10 35.08 3.65
CA PRO A 126 -24.99 33.93 4.52
C PRO A 126 -23.61 33.90 5.20
N TRP A 127 -23.61 33.73 6.52
CA TRP A 127 -22.39 33.49 7.29
C TRP A 127 -22.32 32.01 7.64
N VAL A 128 -21.29 31.34 7.15
CA VAL A 128 -21.05 29.92 7.44
C VAL A 128 -19.80 29.80 8.28
N ALA A 129 -19.92 29.14 9.43
CA ALA A 129 -18.81 28.79 10.29
C ALA A 129 -18.68 27.26 10.36
N ASP A 130 -17.46 26.77 10.29
CA ASP A 130 -17.14 25.41 10.69
C ASP A 130 -16.26 25.43 11.95
N MET A 131 -16.21 24.30 12.63
CA MET A 131 -15.30 24.07 13.74
C MET A 131 -14.45 22.85 13.39
N MET A 132 -13.14 23.03 13.32
CA MET A 132 -12.19 21.99 12.98
C MET A 132 -11.44 21.50 14.22
N TYR A 133 -11.44 20.19 14.45
CA TYR A 133 -10.57 19.59 15.45
C TYR A 133 -9.22 19.23 14.81
N VAL A 134 -8.13 19.67 15.43
CA VAL A 134 -6.76 19.35 15.00
C VAL A 134 -6.14 18.36 15.96
N ARG A 135 -5.49 17.33 15.42
CA ARG A 135 -4.75 16.35 16.21
C ARG A 135 -3.44 16.98 16.68
N THR A 136 -3.26 17.09 17.99
CA THR A 136 -2.02 17.55 18.63
C THR A 136 -1.35 16.38 19.35
N TRP A 137 -0.10 16.56 19.81
CA TRP A 137 0.60 15.54 20.61
C TRP A 137 -0.14 15.23 21.93
N SER A 138 -0.76 16.24 22.54
CA SER A 138 -1.49 16.15 23.80
C SER A 138 -2.92 15.60 23.66
N GLY A 139 -3.43 15.44 22.43
CA GLY A 139 -4.80 14.99 22.19
C GLY A 139 -5.43 15.68 20.99
N TRP A 140 -6.68 16.12 21.15
CA TRP A 140 -7.39 16.91 20.13
C TRP A 140 -7.60 18.31 20.66
N ALA A 141 -7.21 19.30 19.86
CA ALA A 141 -7.55 20.70 20.08
C ALA A 141 -8.73 21.09 19.19
N MET A 142 -9.54 22.02 19.68
CA MET A 142 -10.60 22.71 18.95
C MET A 142 -10.14 24.13 18.63
#